data_AF-A0A2V8QY08-F1
#
_entry.id   AF-A0A2V8QY08-F1
#
_cell.length_a   1.000
_cell.length_b   1.000
_cell.length_c   1.000
_cell.angle_alpha   90.00
_cell.angle_beta   90.00
_cell.angle_gamma   90.00
#
_symmetry.space_group_name_H-M   'P 1'
#
loop_
_entity.id
_entity.type
_entity.pdbx_description
1 polymer ?
#
loop_
_entity_poly.entity_id
_entity_poly.type
_entity_poly.pdbx_seq_one_letter_code
_entity_poly.pdbx_strand_id
1 'polypeptide(L)'
;MHFEVEFAKASSKTQLTDVIPMLSRLRNKLLDAKCFTILICSFLLLMTGTGMAAPRIKVLKLSITNPTNEARLNEDVVISVAELKRIAPDFKAGDAIVTTSDASTLEEDARTLQTVELPSQADDLDGDNKYDELVFQIDLKPTQTRIVTIAYGDAATIQRLRSEYPKRTAAKFTMKFDGLGWESEANAWRIYFDKRNAIDIWGKRRP
;
A
#
# COMPACT_ATOMS: atom_id res chain seq x y z
N MET A 1 5.10 25.93 0.08
CA MET A 1 5.92 25.04 -0.76
C MET A 1 4.98 24.44 -1.79
N HIS A 2 5.19 24.73 -3.08
CA HIS A 2 4.45 24.08 -4.16
C HIS A 2 5.23 22.85 -4.58
N PHE A 3 4.68 21.67 -4.30
CA PHE A 3 5.13 20.42 -4.90
C PHE A 3 4.24 20.14 -6.10
N GLU A 4 4.83 19.70 -7.20
CA GLU A 4 4.09 19.22 -8.36
C GLU A 4 3.85 17.73 -8.16
N VAL A 5 2.73 17.40 -7.51
CA VAL A 5 2.27 16.01 -7.39
C VAL A 5 1.49 15.69 -8.65
N GLU A 6 2.18 15.08 -9.62
CA GLU A 6 1.53 14.60 -10.83
C GLU A 6 1.00 13.19 -10.61
N PHE A 7 -0.28 13.00 -10.92
CA PHE A 7 -0.97 11.73 -10.70
C PHE A 7 -1.16 10.98 -12.02
N ALA A 8 -0.67 9.74 -12.07
CA ALA A 8 -0.92 8.85 -13.20
C ALA A 8 -1.78 7.65 -12.76
N LYS A 9 -2.91 7.45 -13.44
CA LYS A 9 -3.79 6.29 -13.25
C LYS A 9 -3.36 5.16 -14.19
N ALA A 10 -2.73 4.12 -13.65
CA ALA A 10 -2.45 2.91 -14.42
C ALA A 10 -3.73 2.05 -14.54
N SER A 11 -4.30 1.98 -15.74
CA SER A 11 -5.41 1.07 -16.06
C SER A 11 -4.83 -0.23 -16.64
N SER A 12 -4.90 -1.34 -15.89
CA SER A 12 -4.63 -2.67 -16.44
C SER A 12 -5.71 -3.04 -17.45
N LYS A 13 -5.42 -2.88 -18.74
CA LYS A 13 -6.13 -3.52 -19.85
C LYS A 13 -5.22 -4.58 -20.44
N THR A 14 -5.32 -5.81 -19.94
CA THR A 14 -4.76 -6.96 -20.65
C THR A 14 -5.66 -7.26 -21.85
N GLN A 15 -5.23 -6.88 -23.05
CA GLN A 15 -5.85 -7.34 -24.29
C GLN A 15 -5.49 -8.82 -24.50
N LEU A 16 -6.50 -9.69 -24.49
CA LEU A 16 -6.40 -11.03 -25.06
C LEU A 16 -6.58 -10.92 -26.58
N THR A 17 -5.47 -10.80 -27.30
CA THR A 17 -5.37 -11.22 -28.69
C THR A 17 -4.23 -12.21 -28.80
N ASP A 18 -4.41 -13.23 -29.64
CA ASP A 18 -3.43 -14.26 -30.04
C ASP A 18 -3.53 -15.62 -29.35
N VAL A 19 -4.70 -16.26 -29.45
CA VAL A 19 -4.78 -17.73 -29.53
C VAL A 19 -5.85 -18.11 -30.56
N ILE A 20 -5.46 -18.28 -31.83
CA ILE A 20 -6.12 -19.04 -32.92
C ILE A 20 -5.23 -18.81 -34.16
N PRO A 21 -4.46 -19.82 -34.64
CA PRO A 21 -5.05 -20.89 -35.44
C PRO A 21 -4.36 -22.26 -35.21
N MET A 22 -4.95 -23.11 -34.37
CA MET A 22 -4.54 -24.52 -34.25
C MET A 22 -5.76 -25.44 -34.20
N LEU A 23 -6.78 -25.18 -35.03
CA LEU A 23 -8.01 -25.98 -35.10
C LEU A 23 -8.42 -26.35 -36.53
N SER A 24 -7.48 -26.35 -37.48
CA SER A 24 -7.75 -26.75 -38.88
C SER A 24 -7.13 -28.07 -39.32
N ARG A 25 -6.49 -28.84 -38.42
CA ARG A 25 -5.78 -30.09 -38.79
C ARG A 25 -6.32 -31.40 -38.21
N LEU A 26 -7.49 -31.40 -37.57
CA LEU A 26 -8.09 -32.62 -36.99
C LEU A 26 -9.39 -33.09 -37.66
N ARG A 27 -9.78 -32.52 -38.81
CA ARG A 27 -11.05 -32.86 -39.48
C ARG A 27 -11.01 -34.12 -40.36
N ASN A 28 -9.85 -34.68 -40.70
CA ASN A 28 -9.76 -35.69 -41.78
C ASN A 28 -9.35 -37.11 -41.36
N LYS A 29 -9.60 -37.56 -40.12
CA LYS A 29 -9.28 -38.95 -39.72
C LYS A 29 -10.33 -39.69 -38.88
N LEU A 30 -11.58 -39.26 -38.89
CA LEU A 30 -12.65 -39.94 -38.12
C LEU A 30 -13.93 -40.11 -38.95
N LEU A 31 -13.79 -40.66 -40.16
CA LEU A 31 -14.90 -41.20 -40.94
C LEU A 31 -14.50 -42.57 -41.45
N ASP A 32 -14.49 -43.56 -40.56
CA ASP A 32 -14.69 -44.97 -40.90
C ASP A 32 -14.85 -45.79 -39.62
N ALA A 33 -16.10 -45.92 -39.17
CA ALA A 33 -16.68 -47.14 -38.57
C ALA A 33 -18.06 -46.78 -38.01
N LYS A 34 -19.07 -47.46 -38.56
CA LYS A 34 -20.48 -47.36 -38.19
C LYS A 34 -20.72 -47.98 -36.80
N CYS A 35 -21.83 -47.56 -36.18
CA CYS A 35 -22.48 -48.15 -35.00
C CYS A 35 -21.78 -47.88 -33.65
N PHE A 36 -22.26 -46.89 -32.90
CA PHE A 36 -22.98 -47.19 -31.66
C PHE A 36 -23.67 -45.92 -31.14
N THR A 37 -24.97 -46.03 -30.97
CA THR A 37 -25.87 -45.10 -30.30
C THR A 37 -25.38 -44.86 -28.88
N ILE A 38 -24.66 -43.76 -28.62
CA ILE A 38 -24.31 -43.33 -27.27
C ILE A 38 -24.95 -41.96 -27.04
N LEU A 39 -26.11 -42.05 -26.40
CA LEU A 39 -26.72 -41.11 -25.47
C LEU A 39 -26.05 -39.73 -25.40
N ILE A 40 -26.70 -38.75 -26.02
CA ILE A 40 -26.51 -37.32 -25.80
C ILE A 40 -26.86 -37.01 -24.34
N CYS A 41 -25.88 -37.13 -23.44
CA CYS A 41 -25.94 -36.53 -22.10
C CYS A 41 -25.27 -35.16 -22.16
N SER A 42 -26.02 -34.19 -22.70
CA SER A 42 -25.75 -32.76 -22.57
C SER A 42 -25.86 -32.37 -21.10
N PHE A 43 -24.78 -32.53 -20.33
CA PHE A 43 -24.66 -31.93 -19.01
C PHE A 43 -24.40 -30.43 -19.19
N LEU A 44 -25.47 -29.66 -19.42
CA LEU A 44 -25.45 -28.20 -19.34
C LEU A 44 -25.27 -27.82 -17.87
N LEU A 45 -24.01 -27.74 -17.45
CA LEU A 45 -23.61 -27.18 -16.18
C LEU A 45 -23.88 -25.66 -16.25
N LEU A 46 -25.10 -25.22 -15.91
CA LEU A 46 -25.36 -23.81 -15.58
C LEU A 46 -24.64 -23.51 -14.25
N MET A 47 -23.35 -23.24 -14.34
CA MET A 47 -22.63 -22.55 -13.27
C MET A 47 -23.06 -21.10 -13.32
N THR A 48 -24.14 -20.74 -12.63
CA THR A 48 -24.32 -19.38 -12.13
C THR A 48 -23.28 -19.18 -11.03
N GLY A 49 -22.02 -19.07 -11.43
CA GLY A 49 -20.96 -18.60 -10.56
C GLY A 49 -21.27 -17.15 -10.25
N THR A 50 -21.84 -16.89 -9.07
CA THR A 50 -21.66 -15.58 -8.43
C THR A 50 -20.16 -15.45 -8.22
N GLY A 51 -19.46 -14.86 -9.21
CA GLY A 51 -18.05 -14.57 -9.10
C GLY A 51 -17.87 -13.63 -7.93
N MET A 52 -17.44 -14.15 -6.78
CA MET A 52 -16.85 -13.32 -5.74
C MET A 52 -15.63 -12.69 -6.39
N ALA A 53 -15.75 -11.42 -6.79
CA ALA A 53 -14.64 -10.68 -7.35
C ALA A 53 -13.51 -10.71 -6.32
N ALA A 54 -12.36 -11.28 -6.69
CA ALA A 54 -11.20 -11.33 -5.82
C ALA A 54 -10.87 -9.92 -5.31
N PRO A 55 -10.46 -9.76 -4.03
CA PRO A 55 -10.02 -8.47 -3.52
C PRO A 55 -8.95 -7.89 -4.44
N ARG A 56 -9.23 -6.71 -4.99
CA ARG A 56 -8.34 -6.03 -5.94
C ARG A 56 -7.60 -4.93 -5.22
N ILE A 57 -6.27 -5.09 -5.12
CA ILE A 57 -5.39 -3.98 -4.77
C ILE A 57 -5.38 -3.00 -5.93
N LYS A 58 -5.63 -1.74 -5.62
CA LYS A 58 -5.54 -0.61 -6.53
C LYS A 58 -4.31 0.22 -6.17
N VAL A 59 -3.77 0.93 -7.15
CA VAL A 59 -2.56 1.74 -6.97
C VAL A 59 -2.77 3.14 -7.50
N LEU A 60 -2.28 4.11 -6.74
CA LEU A 60 -2.02 5.48 -7.19
C LEU A 60 -0.51 5.69 -7.19
N LYS A 61 0.02 6.32 -8.24
CA LYS A 61 1.45 6.64 -8.33
C LYS A 61 1.65 8.14 -8.32
N LEU A 62 2.62 8.58 -7.54
CA LEU A 62 3.01 9.98 -7.35
C LEU A 62 4.46 10.14 -7.76
N SER A 63 4.76 11.19 -8.49
CA SER A 63 6.13 11.66 -8.69
C SER A 63 6.46 12.69 -7.61
N ILE A 64 7.54 12.47 -6.86
CA ILE A 64 8.01 13.39 -5.81
C ILE A 64 9.42 13.84 -6.16
N THR A 65 9.58 15.14 -6.36
CA THR A 65 10.85 15.74 -6.78
C THR A 65 11.38 16.68 -5.72
N ASN A 66 12.65 16.52 -5.37
CA ASN A 66 13.42 17.54 -4.66
C ASN A 66 13.95 18.56 -5.68
N PRO A 67 13.46 19.80 -5.73
CA PRO A 67 13.88 20.77 -6.74
C PRO A 67 15.21 21.46 -6.40
N THR A 68 15.76 21.24 -5.20
CA THR A 68 16.97 21.93 -4.75
C THR A 68 18.20 21.05 -4.92
N ASN A 69 19.38 21.68 -4.87
CA ASN A 69 20.66 20.97 -4.90
C ASN A 69 21.12 20.50 -3.49
N GLU A 70 20.22 20.52 -2.51
CA GLU A 70 20.49 20.10 -1.13
C GLU A 70 19.77 18.79 -0.84
N ALA A 71 20.37 17.92 -0.04
CA ALA A 71 19.72 16.68 0.38
C ALA A 71 18.56 16.98 1.34
N ARG A 72 17.43 16.29 1.15
CA ARG A 72 16.28 16.32 2.07
C ARG A 72 16.12 14.96 2.71
N LEU A 73 16.45 14.87 4.00
CA LEU A 73 16.30 13.65 4.77
C LEU A 73 15.02 13.72 5.59
N ASN A 74 14.22 12.65 5.58
CA ASN A 74 12.92 12.56 6.24
C ASN A 74 11.98 13.72 5.86
N GLU A 75 11.91 14.07 4.57
CA GLU A 75 11.00 15.12 4.11
C GLU A 75 9.55 14.68 4.32
N ASP A 76 8.76 15.51 5.00
CA ASP A 76 7.33 15.29 5.20
C ASP A 76 6.57 15.50 3.89
N VAL A 77 5.83 14.47 3.49
CA VAL A 77 4.90 14.52 2.36
C VAL A 77 3.49 14.43 2.92
N VAL A 78 2.69 15.45 2.64
CA VAL A 78 1.30 15.57 3.07
C VAL A 78 0.41 15.64 1.84
N ILE A 79 -0.52 14.70 1.72
CA ILE A 79 -1.41 14.61 0.55
C ILE A 79 -2.85 14.58 1.04
N SER A 80 -3.68 15.48 0.52
CA SER A 80 -5.09 15.48 0.87
C SER A 80 -5.82 14.27 0.26
N VAL A 81 -6.60 13.59 1.10
CA VAL A 81 -7.47 12.48 0.74
C VAL A 81 -8.53 12.91 -0.26
N ALA A 82 -9.00 14.16 -0.18
CA ALA A 82 -9.96 14.70 -1.13
C ALA A 82 -9.38 14.71 -2.55
N GLU A 83 -8.10 15.04 -2.72
CA GLU A 83 -7.44 15.06 -4.04
C GLU A 83 -7.24 13.66 -4.60
N LEU A 84 -6.80 12.73 -3.76
CA LEU A 84 -6.71 11.31 -4.12
C LEU A 84 -8.08 10.77 -4.55
N LYS A 85 -9.15 11.17 -3.87
CA LYS A 85 -10.53 10.78 -4.21
C LYS A 85 -11.04 11.38 -5.52
N ARG A 86 -10.52 12.52 -6.00
CA ARG A 86 -10.87 13.01 -7.35
C ARG A 86 -10.44 12.03 -8.45
N ILE A 87 -9.39 11.25 -8.21
CA ILE A 87 -8.76 10.33 -9.17
C ILE A 87 -9.26 8.90 -8.97
N ALA A 88 -9.40 8.54 -7.70
CA ALA A 88 -9.91 7.28 -7.21
C ALA A 88 -11.02 7.54 -6.17
N PRO A 89 -12.28 7.74 -6.59
CA PRO A 89 -13.39 8.04 -5.67
C PRO A 89 -13.60 7.02 -4.55
N ASP A 90 -13.13 5.79 -4.75
CA ASP A 90 -13.19 4.70 -3.79
C ASP A 90 -11.93 4.57 -2.89
N PHE A 91 -11.02 5.54 -2.94
CA PHE A 91 -9.80 5.55 -2.14
C PHE A 91 -10.10 5.54 -0.63
N LYS A 92 -9.34 4.70 0.10
CA LYS A 92 -9.43 4.51 1.54
C LYS A 92 -8.08 4.72 2.19
N ALA A 93 -7.87 5.87 2.83
CA ALA A 93 -6.58 6.23 3.40
C ALA A 93 -6.14 5.29 4.54
N GLY A 94 -7.05 4.85 5.41
CA GLY A 94 -6.72 3.90 6.50
C GLY A 94 -6.30 2.50 6.02
N ASP A 95 -6.69 2.14 4.79
CA ASP A 95 -6.36 0.85 4.16
C ASP A 95 -5.33 1.06 3.04
N ALA A 96 -4.30 1.88 3.27
CA ALA A 96 -3.26 2.19 2.30
C ALA A 96 -1.85 1.79 2.78
N ILE A 97 -1.04 1.29 1.86
CA ILE A 97 0.40 1.04 2.03
C ILE A 97 1.14 1.96 1.06
N VAL A 98 2.16 2.65 1.56
CA VAL A 98 3.01 3.53 0.77
C VAL A 98 4.34 2.83 0.54
N THR A 99 4.73 2.66 -0.72
CA THR A 99 6.03 2.10 -1.09
C THR A 99 6.75 2.98 -2.09
N THR A 100 8.08 2.85 -2.13
CA THR A 100 8.91 3.57 -3.10
C THR A 100 10.17 2.78 -3.46
N SER A 101 10.87 3.24 -4.49
CA SER A 101 12.19 2.79 -4.89
C SER A 101 13.02 4.00 -5.33
N ASP A 102 14.18 3.79 -5.96
CA ASP A 102 14.93 4.87 -6.60
C ASP A 102 14.44 5.19 -8.03
N ALA A 103 13.36 4.54 -8.49
CA ALA A 103 12.77 4.83 -9.80
C ALA A 103 12.30 6.29 -9.89
N SER A 104 12.65 6.95 -10.99
CA SER A 104 12.31 8.35 -11.27
C SER A 104 11.13 8.49 -12.24
N THR A 105 10.77 7.40 -12.93
CA THR A 105 9.69 7.32 -13.92
C THR A 105 8.77 6.13 -13.68
N LEU A 106 7.55 6.18 -14.22
CA LEU A 106 6.58 5.10 -14.09
C LEU A 106 7.07 3.80 -14.75
N GLU A 107 7.82 3.91 -15.85
CA GLU A 107 8.40 2.80 -16.59
C GLU A 107 9.52 2.11 -15.79
N GLU A 108 10.37 2.88 -15.12
CA GLU A 108 11.38 2.35 -14.19
C GLU A 108 10.73 1.65 -13.00
N ASP A 109 9.70 2.28 -12.42
CA ASP A 109 8.97 1.70 -11.30
C ASP A 109 8.26 0.40 -11.70
N ALA A 110 7.72 0.31 -12.92
CA ALA A 110 7.13 -0.92 -13.45
C ALA A 110 8.13 -2.09 -13.61
N ARG A 111 9.43 -1.80 -13.71
CA ARG A 111 10.52 -2.81 -13.77
C ARG A 111 11.16 -3.06 -12.42
N THR A 112 10.77 -2.32 -11.38
CA THR A 112 11.35 -2.43 -10.05
C THR A 112 10.90 -3.73 -9.39
N LEU A 113 11.86 -4.56 -8.97
CA LEU A 113 11.59 -5.85 -8.32
C LEU A 113 11.38 -5.73 -6.81
N GLN A 114 11.94 -4.68 -6.20
CA GLN A 114 11.91 -4.47 -4.75
C GLN A 114 11.63 -3.01 -4.45
N THR A 115 10.63 -2.79 -3.61
CA THR A 115 10.29 -1.48 -3.06
C THR A 115 10.48 -1.50 -1.56
N VAL A 116 10.76 -0.35 -0.97
CA VAL A 116 10.72 -0.15 0.48
C VAL A 116 9.36 0.40 0.89
N GLU A 117 8.79 -0.11 1.97
CA GLU A 117 7.58 0.46 2.58
C GLU A 117 7.96 1.70 3.40
N LEU A 118 7.25 2.80 3.17
CA LEU A 118 7.36 4.02 3.97
C LEU A 118 6.30 3.99 5.08
N PRO A 119 6.68 4.20 6.35
CA PRO A 119 5.71 4.46 7.40
C PRO A 119 4.80 5.60 6.99
N SER A 120 3.50 5.37 7.08
CA SER A 120 2.47 6.31 6.66
C SER A 120 1.33 6.34 7.66
N GLN A 121 0.69 7.51 7.76
CA GLN A 121 -0.44 7.74 8.65
C GLN A 121 -1.55 8.42 7.86
N ALA A 122 -2.77 7.92 8.02
CA ALA A 122 -3.96 8.64 7.61
C ALA A 122 -4.47 9.41 8.81
N ASP A 123 -4.65 10.72 8.66
CA ASP A 123 -5.00 11.61 9.77
C ASP A 123 -6.40 12.21 9.57
N ASP A 124 -7.12 12.30 10.67
CA ASP A 124 -8.41 12.99 10.82
C ASP A 124 -8.11 14.28 11.58
N LEU A 125 -8.12 15.41 10.88
CA LEU A 125 -7.66 16.69 11.40
C LEU A 125 -8.76 17.46 12.11
N ASP A 126 -10.03 17.19 11.78
CA ASP A 126 -11.19 17.91 12.33
C ASP A 126 -12.01 17.09 13.33
N GLY A 127 -11.69 15.80 13.50
CA GLY A 127 -12.32 14.91 14.45
C GLY A 127 -13.69 14.39 13.98
N ASP A 128 -13.99 14.44 12.69
CA ASP A 128 -15.25 13.95 12.12
C ASP A 128 -15.26 12.43 11.86
N ASN A 129 -14.18 11.74 12.23
CA ASN A 129 -13.93 10.31 12.03
C ASN A 129 -13.79 9.92 10.54
N LYS A 130 -13.37 10.87 9.69
CA LYS A 130 -12.93 10.62 8.32
C LYS A 130 -11.50 11.13 8.15
N TYR A 131 -10.73 10.41 7.35
CA TYR A 131 -9.37 10.82 7.04
C TYR A 131 -9.36 11.98 6.02
N ASP A 132 -8.60 13.02 6.35
CA ASP A 132 -8.41 14.24 5.55
C ASP A 132 -7.12 14.21 4.75
N GLU A 133 -6.07 13.59 5.30
CA GLU A 133 -4.76 13.50 4.69
C GLU A 133 -4.09 12.14 4.89
N LEU A 134 -3.18 11.84 3.97
CA LEU A 134 -2.21 10.76 4.08
C LEU A 134 -0.82 11.40 4.16
N VAL A 135 -0.09 11.06 5.20
CA VAL A 135 1.24 11.60 5.48
C VAL A 135 2.28 10.48 5.53
N PHE A 136 3.49 10.77 5.05
CA PHE A 136 4.66 9.91 5.17
C PHE A 136 5.94 10.72 5.01
N GLN A 137 7.08 10.11 5.32
CA GLN A 137 8.40 10.72 5.15
C GLN A 137 9.19 10.02 4.05
N ILE A 138 9.99 10.79 3.30
CA ILE A 138 10.86 10.26 2.24
C ILE A 138 12.22 10.96 2.22
N ASP A 139 13.28 10.18 1.99
CA ASP A 139 14.61 10.72 1.69
C ASP A 139 14.75 11.01 0.19
N LEU A 140 15.25 12.21 -0.13
CA LEU A 140 15.51 12.67 -1.49
C LEU A 140 16.92 13.28 -1.58
N LYS A 141 17.73 12.76 -2.50
CA LYS A 141 19.02 13.36 -2.89
C LYS A 141 18.78 14.73 -3.56
N PRO A 142 19.82 15.58 -3.68
CA PRO A 142 19.78 16.76 -4.55
C PRO A 142 19.16 16.42 -5.91
N THR A 143 18.21 17.25 -6.35
CA THR A 143 17.54 17.16 -7.66
C THR A 143 16.87 15.82 -7.99
N GLN A 144 16.69 14.93 -7.01
CA GLN A 144 16.15 13.60 -7.23
C GLN A 144 14.62 13.63 -7.36
N THR A 145 14.13 12.88 -8.33
CA THR A 145 12.73 12.47 -8.44
C THR A 145 12.59 11.00 -8.05
N ARG A 146 11.57 10.68 -7.26
CA ARG A 146 11.21 9.30 -6.90
C ARG A 146 9.73 9.06 -7.16
N ILE A 147 9.41 7.86 -7.65
CA ILE A 147 8.04 7.39 -7.71
C ILE A 147 7.64 6.79 -6.36
N VAL A 148 6.49 7.23 -5.86
CA VAL A 148 5.82 6.66 -4.70
C VAL A 148 4.53 5.98 -5.15
N THR A 149 4.36 4.73 -4.75
CA THR A 149 3.16 3.94 -4.99
C THR A 149 2.33 3.88 -3.71
N ILE A 150 1.08 4.33 -3.80
CA ILE A 150 0.06 4.16 -2.76
C ILE A 150 -0.84 3.00 -3.17
N ALA A 151 -0.64 1.84 -2.55
CA ALA A 151 -1.48 0.66 -2.74
C ALA A 151 -2.62 0.67 -1.73
N TYR A 152 -3.87 0.49 -2.17
CA TYR A 152 -5.04 0.48 -1.30
C TYR A 152 -6.06 -0.59 -1.71
N GLY A 153 -6.90 -1.02 -0.78
CA GLY A 153 -7.84 -2.13 -1.00
C GLY A 153 -8.78 -2.38 0.16
N ASP A 154 -9.21 -3.62 0.32
CA ASP A 154 -9.89 -4.06 1.54
C ASP A 154 -8.91 -4.21 2.70
N ALA A 155 -9.39 -3.91 3.91
CA ALA A 155 -8.58 -3.91 5.14
C ALA A 155 -7.85 -5.24 5.38
N ALA A 156 -8.51 -6.39 5.17
CA ALA A 156 -7.90 -7.70 5.42
C ALA A 156 -6.73 -7.99 4.47
N THR A 157 -6.87 -7.68 3.18
CA THR A 157 -5.78 -7.85 2.20
C THR A 157 -4.63 -6.89 2.48
N ILE A 158 -4.93 -5.63 2.80
CA ILE A 158 -3.91 -4.62 3.12
C ILE A 158 -3.15 -4.99 4.39
N GLN A 159 -3.85 -5.39 5.45
CA GLN A 159 -3.23 -5.82 6.69
C GLN A 159 -2.26 -6.99 6.50
N ARG A 160 -2.57 -7.93 5.59
CA ARG A 160 -1.69 -9.06 5.25
C ARG A 160 -0.45 -8.66 4.44
N LEU A 161 -0.56 -7.60 3.64
CA LEU A 161 0.53 -7.13 2.78
C LEU A 161 1.46 -6.14 3.49
N ARG A 162 0.95 -5.46 4.52
CA ARG A 162 1.72 -4.51 5.32
C ARG A 162 2.90 -5.19 5.98
N SER A 163 4.07 -4.56 5.92
CA SER A 163 5.28 -5.05 6.58
C SER A 163 5.09 -5.05 8.10
N GLU A 164 5.71 -6.02 8.77
CA GLU A 164 5.78 -6.01 10.23
C GLU A 164 6.77 -4.93 10.68
N TYR A 165 6.25 -3.91 11.35
CA TYR A 165 7.09 -2.94 12.03
C TYR A 165 7.54 -3.52 13.37
N PRO A 166 8.86 -3.68 13.59
CA PRO A 166 9.34 -4.18 14.87
C PRO A 166 8.88 -3.22 15.98
N LYS A 167 8.36 -3.79 17.06
CA LYS A 167 7.99 -3.00 18.23
C LYS A 167 9.27 -2.47 18.89
N ARG A 168 9.56 -1.19 18.69
CA ARG A 168 10.73 -0.49 19.28
C ARG A 168 10.39 0.32 20.53
N THR A 169 9.10 0.43 20.85
CA THR A 169 8.60 1.24 21.98
C THR A 169 7.66 0.42 22.85
N ALA A 170 7.80 0.57 24.16
CA ALA A 170 6.85 0.06 25.13
C ALA A 170 6.34 1.20 26.01
N ALA A 171 5.03 1.25 26.25
CA ALA A 171 4.42 2.19 27.18
C ALA A 171 3.65 1.40 28.25
N LYS A 172 3.68 1.90 29.48
CA LYS A 172 2.98 1.30 30.62
C LYS A 172 2.42 2.39 31.51
N PHE A 173 1.12 2.31 31.74
CA PHE A 173 0.43 3.09 32.75
C PHE A 173 0.15 2.20 33.96
N THR A 174 0.61 2.58 35.15
CA THR A 174 0.36 1.80 36.37
C THR A 174 0.52 2.64 37.62
N MET A 175 -0.23 2.26 38.66
CA MET A 175 -0.17 2.89 39.99
C MET A 175 1.15 2.64 40.73
N LYS A 176 2.01 1.71 40.28
CA LYS A 176 3.28 1.39 40.97
C LYS A 176 4.35 2.47 40.83
N PHE A 177 4.21 3.38 39.88
CA PHE A 177 5.17 4.47 39.66
C PHE A 177 4.48 5.82 39.42
N ASP A 178 3.25 5.97 39.89
CA ASP A 178 2.51 7.24 39.96
C ASP A 178 2.44 8.02 38.62
N GLY A 179 2.30 7.31 37.50
CA GLY A 179 2.18 7.95 36.19
C GLY A 179 2.37 7.04 34.99
N LEU A 180 2.62 7.67 33.84
CA LEU A 180 2.88 7.00 32.56
C LEU A 180 4.40 6.86 32.37
N GLY A 181 4.85 5.64 32.08
CA GLY A 181 6.21 5.36 31.63
C GLY A 181 6.21 4.89 30.18
N TRP A 182 7.21 5.30 29.41
CA TRP A 182 7.48 4.74 28.09
C TRP A 182 8.97 4.62 27.85
N GLU A 183 9.36 3.72 26.96
CA GLU A 183 10.76 3.48 26.63
C GLU A 183 10.96 3.24 25.14
N SER A 184 12.13 3.62 24.65
CA SER A 184 12.69 3.26 23.36
C SER A 184 13.85 2.26 23.54
N GLU A 185 14.57 1.94 22.47
CA GLU A 185 15.78 1.11 22.54
C GLU A 185 16.89 1.77 23.39
N ALA A 186 16.99 3.10 23.35
CA ALA A 186 18.07 3.82 24.03
C ALA A 186 17.67 4.43 25.37
N ASN A 187 16.41 4.85 25.53
CA ASN A 187 15.99 5.67 26.66
C ASN A 187 14.68 5.17 27.28
N ALA A 188 14.44 5.57 28.52
CA ALA A 188 13.15 5.44 29.19
C ALA A 188 12.77 6.78 29.80
N TRP A 189 11.46 7.04 29.83
CA TRP A 189 10.86 8.24 30.39
C TRP A 189 9.73 7.86 31.33
N ARG A 190 9.50 8.70 32.33
CA ARG A 190 8.32 8.64 33.19
C ARG A 190 7.82 10.04 33.48
N ILE A 191 6.54 10.28 33.27
CA ILE A 191 5.85 11.48 33.72
C ILE A 191 5.12 11.15 35.02
N TYR A 192 5.31 11.99 36.04
CA TYR A 192 4.56 11.92 37.30
C TYR A 192 3.27 12.74 37.23
N PHE A 193 2.16 12.15 37.66
CA PHE A 193 0.86 12.83 37.74
C PHE A 193 0.53 13.36 39.13
N ASP A 194 1.53 13.39 40.03
CA ASP A 194 1.39 13.95 41.38
C ASP A 194 2.00 15.35 41.48
N LYS A 195 2.07 15.87 42.72
CA LYS A 195 2.59 17.21 43.03
C LYS A 195 4.03 17.47 42.57
N ARG A 196 4.80 16.45 42.16
CA ARG A 196 6.13 16.64 41.59
C ARG A 196 6.07 17.30 40.23
N ASN A 197 5.05 16.99 39.42
CA ASN A 197 4.89 17.44 38.04
C ASN A 197 6.22 17.42 37.26
N ALA A 198 6.93 16.30 37.35
CA ALA A 198 8.29 16.14 36.85
C ALA A 198 8.38 15.01 35.82
N ILE A 199 9.46 15.01 35.04
CA ILE A 199 9.80 13.96 34.09
C ILE A 199 11.16 13.40 34.47
N ASP A 200 11.23 12.08 34.65
CA ASP A 200 12.50 11.39 34.75
C ASP A 200 12.92 10.86 33.36
N ILE A 201 14.21 10.88 33.09
CA ILE A 201 14.84 10.27 31.92
C ILE A 201 15.97 9.34 32.34
N TRP A 202 16.02 8.16 31.75
CA TRP A 202 17.10 7.19 31.96
C TRP A 202 17.66 6.72 30.62
N GLY A 203 18.99 6.72 30.51
CA GLY A 203 19.69 6.04 29.41
C GLY A 203 19.87 4.55 29.73
N LYS A 204 19.57 3.70 28.76
CA LYS A 204 19.77 2.25 28.88
C LYS A 204 21.25 1.94 28.66
N ARG A 205 21.84 1.14 29.57
CA ARG A 205 23.28 0.80 29.53
C ARG A 205 23.68 -0.07 28.35
N ARG A 206 22.72 -0.75 27.70
CA ARG A 206 22.92 -1.60 26.52
C ARG A 206 21.74 -1.38 25.56
N PRO A 207 21.85 -0.41 24.65
CA PRO A 207 20.86 -0.18 23.61
C PRO A 207 20.88 -1.29 22.55
#